data_AF-A0A2E9BYC3-F1
#
_entry.id   AF-A0A2E9BYC3-F1
#
_cell.length_a   1.000
_cell.length_b   1.000
_cell.length_c   1.000
_cell.angle_alpha   90.00
_cell.angle_beta   90.00
_cell.angle_gamma   90.00
#
_symmetry.space_group_name_H-M   'P 1'
#
loop_
_entity.id
_entity.type
_entity.pdbx_description
1 polymer ?
#
loop_
_entity_poly.entity_id
_entity_poly.type
_entity_poly.pdbx_seq_one_letter_code
_entity_poly.pdbx_strand_id
1 'polypeptide(L)'
;MAAPGAAASVALQPLREATRELHHALDSRLRIGGEDATLADYAEHLRALRPWLAAVREALAGSGVAALEAVARQLALRLEALELDLRDAQAAGPATLPALPDTGTLAAQATDPGFAWGLAYVVEGSRLGGSVMHRRLAPRLAPHPMRYFAPVGAEDGTPAHWRHFVAQLGEALRDGAAVPSAQRGAVAGFEALMPCFGLGRDGGSAPSPSRDANLHAS
;
A
#
# COMPACT_ATOMS: atom_id res chain seq x y z
N MET A 1 30.94 -14.43 2.00
CA MET A 1 29.64 -13.71 2.01
C MET A 1 28.53 -14.73 2.04
N ALA A 2 27.84 -14.89 3.17
CA ALA A 2 26.67 -15.77 3.25
C ALA A 2 25.56 -15.22 2.35
N ALA A 3 24.90 -16.10 1.58
CA ALA A 3 23.86 -15.70 0.65
C ALA A 3 22.71 -15.02 1.41
N PRO A 4 22.36 -13.75 1.12
CA PRO A 4 21.26 -13.03 1.77
C PRO A 4 19.86 -13.60 1.46
N GLY A 5 19.75 -14.79 0.84
CA GLY A 5 18.50 -15.33 0.30
C GLY A 5 17.62 -16.09 1.29
N ALA A 6 18.20 -16.81 2.27
CA ALA A 6 17.41 -17.70 3.12
C ALA A 6 16.62 -16.95 4.20
N ALA A 7 17.26 -16.08 4.99
CA ALA A 7 16.60 -15.28 6.02
C ALA A 7 15.55 -14.33 5.43
N ALA A 8 15.87 -13.69 4.30
CA ALA A 8 14.95 -12.88 3.51
C ALA A 8 13.70 -13.65 3.07
N SER A 9 13.87 -14.86 2.52
CA SER A 9 12.75 -15.69 2.07
C SER A 9 11.87 -16.14 3.24
N VAL A 10 12.48 -16.51 4.37
CA VAL A 10 11.78 -16.93 5.59
C VAL A 10 10.98 -15.77 6.18
N ALA A 11 11.52 -14.55 6.17
CA ALA A 11 10.81 -13.37 6.65
C ALA A 11 9.66 -12.94 5.72
N LEU A 12 9.80 -13.11 4.41
CA LEU A 12 8.78 -12.68 3.44
C LEU A 12 7.54 -13.57 3.40
N GLN A 13 7.71 -14.88 3.58
CA GLN A 13 6.61 -15.84 3.42
C GLN A 13 5.43 -15.57 4.37
N PRO A 14 5.62 -15.37 5.68
CA PRO A 14 4.51 -15.08 6.60
C PRO A 14 3.75 -13.79 6.26
N LEU A 15 4.45 -12.77 5.76
CA LEU A 15 3.86 -11.49 5.37
C LEU A 15 3.05 -11.64 4.06
N ARG A 16 3.57 -12.38 3.09
CA ARG A 16 2.85 -12.72 1.85
C ARG A 16 1.58 -13.50 2.15
N GLU A 17 1.67 -14.53 3.00
CA GLU A 17 0.52 -15.34 3.38
C GLU A 17 -0.55 -14.50 4.09
N ALA A 18 -0.14 -13.66 5.05
CA ALA A 18 -1.05 -12.79 5.80
C ALA A 18 -1.76 -11.73 4.93
N THR A 19 -1.14 -11.30 3.83
CA THR A 19 -1.66 -10.22 2.98
C THR A 19 -2.22 -10.69 1.64
N ARG A 20 -2.13 -11.97 1.30
CA ARG A 20 -2.50 -12.52 -0.01
C ARG A 20 -3.92 -12.16 -0.43
N GLU A 21 -4.91 -12.40 0.44
CA GLU A 21 -6.32 -12.12 0.14
C GLU A 21 -6.59 -10.62 0.02
N LEU A 22 -5.98 -9.81 0.88
CA LEU A 22 -6.12 -8.35 0.86
C LEU A 22 -5.52 -7.76 -0.42
N HIS A 23 -4.34 -8.24 -0.82
CA HIS A 23 -3.68 -7.85 -2.06
C HIS A 23 -4.55 -8.22 -3.27
N HIS A 24 -5.05 -9.46 -3.34
CA HIS A 24 -5.90 -9.90 -4.44
C HIS A 24 -7.22 -9.10 -4.50
N ALA A 25 -7.84 -8.86 -3.36
CA ALA A 25 -9.08 -8.08 -3.24
C ALA A 25 -8.90 -6.61 -3.67
N LEU A 26 -7.74 -6.01 -3.39
CA LEU A 26 -7.40 -4.67 -3.85
C LEU A 26 -7.12 -4.67 -5.36
N ASP A 27 -6.17 -5.48 -5.82
CA ASP A 27 -5.68 -5.51 -7.20
C ASP A 27 -6.80 -5.74 -8.23
N SER A 28 -7.69 -6.68 -7.95
CA SER A 28 -8.84 -7.00 -8.80
C SER A 28 -9.85 -5.86 -9.00
N ARG A 29 -9.81 -4.82 -8.15
CA ARG A 29 -10.74 -3.69 -8.19
C ARG A 29 -10.10 -2.39 -8.65
N LEU A 30 -8.78 -2.37 -8.87
CA LEU A 30 -8.08 -1.17 -9.32
C LEU A 30 -8.36 -0.89 -10.79
N ARG A 31 -9.05 0.22 -11.07
CA ARG A 31 -9.34 0.71 -12.44
C ARG A 31 -8.07 0.90 -13.27
N ILE A 32 -7.01 1.43 -12.65
CA ILE A 32 -5.70 1.61 -13.27
C ILE A 32 -5.08 0.29 -13.75
N GLY A 33 -5.57 -0.86 -13.25
CA GLY A 33 -5.23 -2.22 -13.62
C GLY A 33 -5.84 -2.69 -14.93
N GLY A 34 -6.90 -2.06 -15.43
CA GLY A 34 -7.59 -2.45 -16.66
C GLY A 34 -6.79 -2.24 -17.95
N GLU A 35 -7.18 -2.94 -19.02
CA GLU A 35 -6.54 -2.82 -20.34
C GLU A 35 -6.73 -1.44 -20.96
N ASP A 36 -7.83 -0.74 -20.66
CA ASP A 36 -8.14 0.60 -21.20
C ASP A 36 -7.89 1.74 -20.22
N ALA A 37 -7.04 1.51 -19.22
CA ALA A 37 -6.75 2.51 -18.19
C ALA A 37 -6.28 3.85 -18.78
N THR A 38 -6.92 4.93 -18.33
CA THR A 38 -6.74 6.28 -18.84
C THR A 38 -5.90 7.15 -17.90
N LEU A 39 -5.57 8.37 -18.33
CA LEU A 39 -4.97 9.38 -17.47
C LEU A 39 -5.88 9.76 -16.29
N ALA A 40 -7.20 9.69 -16.47
CA ALA A 40 -8.16 9.93 -15.39
C ALA A 40 -8.11 8.81 -14.34
N ASP A 41 -8.02 7.55 -14.76
CA ASP A 41 -7.87 6.42 -13.83
C ASP A 41 -6.53 6.50 -13.09
N TYR A 42 -5.47 6.99 -13.73
CA TYR A 42 -4.18 7.24 -13.08
C TYR A 42 -4.29 8.34 -12.02
N ALA A 43 -4.90 9.48 -12.36
CA ALA A 43 -5.10 10.58 -11.42
C ALA A 43 -6.01 10.18 -10.25
N GLU A 44 -7.08 9.42 -10.49
CA GLU A 44 -7.94 8.84 -9.45
C GLU A 44 -7.14 7.93 -8.52
N HIS A 45 -6.31 7.05 -9.08
CA HIS A 45 -5.45 6.17 -8.31
C HIS A 45 -4.47 6.94 -7.40
N LEU A 46 -3.83 7.99 -7.93
CA LEU A 46 -2.94 8.85 -7.14
C LEU A 46 -3.68 9.60 -6.03
N ARG A 47 -4.88 10.13 -6.31
CA ARG A 47 -5.71 10.80 -5.29
C ARG A 47 -6.08 9.84 -4.17
N ALA A 48 -6.45 8.60 -4.50
CA ALA A 48 -6.74 7.56 -3.52
C ALA A 48 -5.51 7.16 -2.69
N LEU A 49 -4.33 7.03 -3.31
CA LEU A 49 -3.11 6.64 -2.59
C LEU A 49 -2.56 7.72 -1.66
N ARG A 50 -2.70 8.99 -2.03
CA ARG A 50 -2.09 10.13 -1.34
C ARG A 50 -2.28 10.12 0.19
N PRO A 51 -3.50 10.05 0.74
CA PRO A 51 -3.69 10.10 2.20
C PRO A 51 -3.07 8.88 2.91
N TRP A 52 -3.12 7.70 2.30
CA TRP A 52 -2.48 6.50 2.83
C TRP A 52 -0.95 6.60 2.85
N LEU A 53 -0.34 7.05 1.75
CA LEU A 53 1.11 7.25 1.68
C LEU A 53 1.59 8.27 2.73
N ALA A 54 0.84 9.35 2.93
CA ALA A 54 1.14 10.34 3.97
C ALA A 54 1.05 9.73 5.38
N ALA A 55 -0.01 8.96 5.67
CA ALA A 55 -0.20 8.30 6.95
C ALA A 55 0.93 7.31 7.28
N VAL A 56 1.28 6.44 6.32
CA VAL A 56 2.36 5.46 6.52
C VAL A 56 3.71 6.17 6.65
N ARG A 57 3.97 7.24 5.89
CA ARG A 57 5.20 8.02 6.02
C ARG A 57 5.39 8.54 7.44
N GLU A 58 4.36 9.16 8.03
CA GLU A 58 4.44 9.68 9.41
C GLU A 58 4.66 8.55 10.42
N ALA A 59 3.94 7.43 10.26
CA ALA A 59 4.10 6.26 11.13
C ALA A 59 5.52 5.69 11.08
N LEU A 60 6.13 5.59 9.89
CA LEU A 60 7.50 5.10 9.72
C LEU A 60 8.55 6.11 10.21
N ALA A 61 8.32 7.41 10.02
CA ALA A 61 9.21 8.45 10.54
C ALA A 61 9.22 8.48 12.08
N GLY A 62 8.08 8.17 12.72
CA GLY A 62 7.93 8.11 14.16
C GLY A 62 8.30 6.77 14.80
N SER A 63 8.75 5.77 14.03
CA SER A 63 8.97 4.41 14.56
C SER A 63 10.25 4.26 15.39
N GLY A 64 11.17 5.24 15.33
CA GLY A 64 12.48 5.19 15.99
C GLY A 64 13.46 4.17 15.39
N VAL A 65 13.16 3.62 14.20
CA VAL A 65 14.02 2.66 13.50
C VAL A 65 14.67 3.37 12.32
N ALA A 66 15.99 3.58 12.38
CA ALA A 66 16.73 4.36 11.38
C ALA A 66 16.52 3.89 9.91
N ALA A 67 16.40 2.58 9.69
CA ALA A 67 16.12 2.02 8.38
C ALA A 67 14.72 2.40 7.86
N LEU A 68 13.72 2.47 8.75
CA LEU A 68 12.35 2.84 8.40
C LEU A 68 12.18 4.36 8.23
N GLU A 69 12.95 5.17 8.96
CA GLU A 69 13.06 6.59 8.69
C GLU A 69 13.63 6.87 7.29
N ALA A 70 14.57 6.03 6.80
CA ALA A 70 15.06 6.13 5.43
C ALA A 70 13.95 5.83 4.41
N VAL A 71 13.14 4.80 4.66
CA VAL A 71 11.95 4.51 3.85
C VAL A 71 10.97 5.70 3.87
N ALA A 72 10.74 6.31 5.03
CA ALA A 72 9.89 7.49 5.16
C ALA A 72 10.40 8.70 4.33
N ARG A 73 11.73 8.94 4.32
CA ARG A 73 12.33 9.98 3.47
C ARG A 73 12.12 9.70 1.98
N GLN A 74 12.27 8.45 1.55
CA GLN A 74 12.00 8.07 0.16
C GLN A 74 10.51 8.20 -0.20
N LEU A 75 9.62 7.97 0.75
CA LEU A 75 8.18 8.18 0.59
C LEU A 75 7.84 9.65 0.39
N ALA A 76 8.55 10.57 1.06
CA ALA A 76 8.39 12.00 0.84
C ALA A 76 8.67 12.38 -0.61
N LEU A 77 9.77 11.88 -1.20
CA LEU A 77 10.08 12.12 -2.62
C LEU A 77 9.01 11.54 -3.56
N ARG A 78 8.47 10.36 -3.24
CA ARG A 78 7.36 9.76 -4.01
C ARG A 78 6.08 10.59 -3.91
N LEU A 79 5.76 11.14 -2.73
CA LEU A 79 4.63 12.04 -2.55
C LEU A 79 4.81 13.33 -3.35
N GLU A 80 6.01 13.92 -3.39
CA GLU A 80 6.29 15.08 -4.23
C GLU A 80 6.09 14.79 -5.73
N ALA A 81 6.57 13.63 -6.19
CA ALA A 81 6.34 13.16 -7.55
C ALA A 81 4.85 12.94 -7.87
N LEU A 82 4.10 12.39 -6.91
CA LEU A 82 2.65 12.23 -6.98
C LEU A 82 1.94 13.59 -7.12
N GLU A 83 2.32 14.59 -6.33
CA GLU A 83 1.73 15.93 -6.42
C GLU A 83 2.05 16.63 -7.74
N LEU A 84 3.25 16.42 -8.30
CA LEU A 84 3.62 16.91 -9.63
C LEU A 84 2.72 16.30 -10.71
N ASP A 85 2.54 14.99 -10.68
CA ASP A 85 1.67 14.29 -11.62
C ASP A 85 0.19 14.70 -11.49
N LEU A 86 -0.33 14.84 -10.26
CA LEU A 86 -1.69 15.33 -10.06
C LEU A 86 -1.89 16.76 -10.59
N ARG A 87 -0.86 17.60 -10.51
CA ARG A 87 -0.88 18.95 -11.09
C ARG A 87 -0.88 18.93 -12.61
N ASP A 88 -0.07 18.07 -13.22
CA ASP A 88 -0.04 17.94 -14.69
C ASP A 88 -1.34 17.28 -15.23
N ALA A 89 -2.00 16.46 -14.42
CA ALA A 89 -3.27 15.81 -14.72
C ALA A 89 -4.51 16.65 -14.38
N GLN A 90 -4.38 17.96 -14.09
CA GLN A 90 -5.42 18.87 -13.55
C GLN A 90 -6.77 18.89 -14.29
N ALA A 91 -6.85 18.39 -15.53
CA ALA A 91 -8.09 18.29 -16.31
C ALA A 91 -8.79 16.92 -16.25
N ALA A 92 -8.20 15.92 -15.59
CA ALA A 92 -8.67 14.53 -15.65
C ALA A 92 -9.71 14.22 -14.55
N GLY A 93 -10.96 14.59 -14.84
CA GLY A 93 -12.18 14.06 -14.21
C GLY A 93 -12.53 14.59 -12.81
N PRO A 94 -13.78 14.36 -12.35
CA PRO A 94 -14.23 14.73 -11.01
C PRO A 94 -13.42 13.97 -9.96
N ALA A 95 -13.00 14.66 -8.90
CA ALA A 95 -12.30 14.06 -7.78
C ALA A 95 -13.30 13.47 -6.79
N THR A 96 -13.40 12.15 -6.73
CA THR A 96 -13.99 11.48 -5.57
C THR A 96 -13.04 11.69 -4.38
N LEU A 97 -13.56 12.21 -3.27
CA LEU A 97 -12.78 12.35 -2.05
C LEU A 97 -12.52 10.94 -1.47
N PRO A 98 -11.26 10.52 -1.33
CA PRO A 98 -10.96 9.23 -0.73
C PRO A 98 -11.29 9.23 0.76
N ALA A 99 -11.59 8.06 1.31
CA ALA A 99 -11.61 7.90 2.76
C ALA A 99 -10.22 8.23 3.33
N LEU A 100 -10.19 8.82 4.53
CA LEU A 100 -8.94 9.12 5.21
C LEU A 100 -8.59 7.95 6.15
N PRO A 101 -7.33 7.47 6.14
CA PRO A 101 -6.88 6.47 7.10
C PRO A 101 -6.83 7.07 8.51
N ASP A 102 -7.01 6.23 9.54
CA ASP A 102 -6.79 6.62 10.93
C ASP A 102 -5.28 6.74 11.20
N THR A 103 -4.75 7.95 10.99
CA THR A 103 -3.33 8.27 11.15
C THR A 103 -2.85 8.09 12.59
N GLY A 104 -3.70 8.40 13.57
CA GLY A 104 -3.37 8.31 15.00
C GLY A 104 -3.17 6.87 15.44
N THR A 105 -4.10 5.98 15.08
CA THR A 105 -3.97 4.55 15.39
C THR A 105 -2.77 3.94 14.68
N LEU A 106 -2.53 4.28 13.41
CA LEU A 106 -1.41 3.74 12.64
C LEU A 106 -0.06 4.15 13.24
N ALA A 107 0.09 5.44 13.61
CA ALA A 107 1.30 5.95 14.25
C ALA A 107 1.53 5.33 15.63
N ALA A 108 0.48 5.18 16.44
CA ALA A 108 0.58 4.57 17.76
C ALA A 108 1.05 3.10 17.66
N GLN A 109 0.51 2.33 16.71
CA GLN A 109 0.91 0.93 16.51
C GLN A 109 2.33 0.79 15.91
N ALA A 110 2.76 1.75 15.08
CA ALA A 110 4.11 1.77 14.50
C ALA A 110 5.23 2.06 15.51
N THR A 111 4.91 2.34 16.77
CA THR A 111 5.90 2.33 17.86
C THR A 111 6.45 0.93 18.15
N ASP A 112 5.75 -0.14 17.74
CA ASP A 112 6.29 -1.50 17.70
C ASP A 112 7.14 -1.68 16.43
N PRO A 113 8.46 -1.94 16.54
CA PRO A 113 9.34 -2.10 15.38
C PRO A 113 8.89 -3.19 14.40
N GLY A 114 8.35 -4.31 14.90
CA GLY A 114 7.88 -5.40 14.05
C GLY A 114 6.71 -4.93 13.19
N PHE A 115 5.75 -4.24 13.80
CA PHE A 115 4.61 -3.64 13.11
C PHE A 115 5.05 -2.65 12.04
N ALA A 116 6.00 -1.77 12.36
CA ALA A 116 6.53 -0.78 11.42
C ALA A 116 7.22 -1.44 10.20
N TRP A 117 7.96 -2.53 10.40
CA TRP A 117 8.51 -3.32 9.28
C TRP A 117 7.43 -3.93 8.39
N GLY A 118 6.31 -4.37 9.00
CA GLY A 118 5.12 -4.82 8.28
C GLY A 118 4.51 -3.75 7.39
N LEU A 119 4.37 -2.52 7.90
CA LEU A 119 3.89 -1.37 7.11
C LEU A 119 4.83 -1.05 5.95
N ALA A 120 6.14 -1.00 6.21
CA ALA A 120 7.13 -0.73 5.19
C ALA A 120 7.10 -1.78 4.06
N TYR A 121 6.86 -3.06 4.40
CA TYR A 121 6.70 -4.11 3.40
C TYR A 121 5.57 -3.82 2.40
N VAL A 122 4.42 -3.33 2.87
CA VAL A 122 3.28 -3.00 1.98
C VAL A 122 3.63 -1.84 1.05
N VAL A 123 4.30 -0.81 1.57
CA VAL A 123 4.70 0.37 0.79
C VAL A 123 5.75 0.02 -0.25
N GLU A 124 6.75 -0.78 0.09
CA GLU A 124 7.76 -1.22 -0.87
C GLU A 124 7.18 -2.22 -1.89
N GLY A 125 6.21 -3.05 -1.49
CA GLY A 125 5.41 -3.86 -2.39
C GLY A 125 4.63 -3.01 -3.40
N SER A 126 4.00 -1.91 -2.96
CA SER A 126 3.29 -1.00 -3.87
C SER A 126 4.22 -0.35 -4.90
N ARG A 127 5.50 -0.12 -4.57
CA ARG A 127 6.52 0.39 -5.49
C ARG A 127 6.82 -0.62 -6.60
N LEU A 128 6.94 -1.91 -6.26
CA LEU A 128 7.09 -2.97 -7.25
C LEU A 128 5.90 -3.02 -8.21
N GLY A 129 4.68 -3.03 -7.69
CA GLY A 129 3.45 -2.99 -8.51
C GLY A 129 3.40 -1.75 -9.41
N GLY A 130 3.75 -0.58 -8.86
CA GLY A 130 3.84 0.67 -9.60
C GLY A 130 4.82 0.60 -10.79
N SER A 131 5.97 -0.07 -10.63
CA SER A 131 6.93 -0.23 -11.73
C SER A 131 6.39 -1.06 -12.91
N VAL A 132 5.53 -2.04 -12.62
CA VAL A 132 4.84 -2.84 -13.64
C VAL A 132 3.81 -1.96 -14.35
N MET A 133 3.04 -1.17 -13.59
CA MET A 133 2.07 -0.21 -14.14
C MET A 133 2.76 0.85 -15.00
N HIS A 134 3.90 1.40 -14.56
CA HIS A 134 4.70 2.36 -15.32
C HIS A 134 5.06 1.81 -16.71
N ARG A 135 5.65 0.60 -16.75
CA ARG A 135 6.06 -0.02 -18.01
C ARG A 135 4.90 -0.21 -18.98
N ARG A 136 3.70 -0.52 -18.46
CA ARG A 136 2.50 -0.74 -19.26
C ARG A 136 1.85 0.56 -19.74
N LEU A 137 1.80 1.57 -18.88
CA LEU A 137 0.98 2.77 -19.08
C LEU A 137 1.76 3.98 -19.60
N ALA A 138 3.05 4.13 -19.26
CA ALA A 138 3.83 5.31 -19.63
C ALA A 138 3.83 5.60 -21.15
N PRO A 139 3.99 4.61 -22.06
CA PRO A 139 3.92 4.88 -23.49
C PRO A 139 2.54 5.35 -23.96
N ARG A 140 1.47 4.93 -23.29
CA ARG A 140 0.07 5.21 -23.67
C ARG A 140 -0.43 6.53 -23.12
N LEU A 141 0.06 6.92 -21.94
CA LEU A 141 -0.32 8.16 -21.27
C LEU A 141 0.61 9.33 -21.63
N ALA A 142 1.60 9.12 -22.51
CA ALA A 142 2.43 10.19 -23.05
C ALA A 142 1.56 11.31 -23.66
N PRO A 143 1.93 12.60 -23.45
CA PRO A 143 3.18 13.09 -22.88
C PRO A 143 3.19 13.19 -21.34
N HIS A 144 2.20 12.64 -20.63
CA HIS A 144 2.19 12.68 -19.18
C HIS A 144 3.39 11.89 -18.59
N PRO A 145 4.15 12.46 -17.64
CA PRO A 145 5.43 11.90 -17.21
C PRO A 145 5.34 10.72 -16.24
N MET A 146 4.22 10.54 -15.54
CA MET A 146 3.99 9.43 -14.60
C MET A 146 5.11 9.25 -13.55
N ARG A 147 5.61 10.37 -13.02
CA ARG A 147 6.74 10.44 -12.09
C ARG A 147 6.55 9.56 -10.87
N TYR A 148 5.33 9.42 -10.34
CA TYR A 148 5.09 8.61 -9.13
C TYR A 148 5.43 7.11 -9.32
N PHE A 149 5.14 6.55 -10.51
CA PHE A 149 5.45 5.14 -10.80
C PHE A 149 6.86 4.93 -11.37
N ALA A 150 7.55 6.00 -11.75
CA ALA A 150 8.97 5.95 -12.08
C ALA A 150 9.81 5.55 -10.84
N PRO A 151 11.06 5.08 -11.01
CA PRO A 151 11.91 4.63 -9.90
C PRO A 151 12.48 5.78 -9.05
N VAL A 152 11.61 6.64 -8.51
CA VAL A 152 11.97 7.77 -7.65
C VAL A 152 12.65 7.28 -6.37
N GLY A 153 13.87 7.75 -6.14
CA GLY A 153 14.72 7.36 -5.01
C GLY A 153 15.28 5.93 -5.11
N ALA A 154 15.21 5.31 -6.30
CA ALA A 154 15.74 3.98 -6.59
C ALA A 154 16.61 4.03 -7.87
N GLU A 155 17.75 4.73 -7.80
CA GLU A 155 18.64 4.99 -8.94
C GLU A 155 19.17 3.70 -9.61
N ASP A 156 19.42 2.66 -8.80
CA ASP A 156 19.80 1.31 -9.28
C ASP A 156 18.60 0.47 -9.79
N GLY A 157 17.42 1.07 -9.83
CA GLY A 157 16.16 0.46 -10.25
C GLY A 157 15.36 -0.21 -9.12
N THR A 158 14.04 -0.29 -9.35
CA THR A 158 13.05 -0.86 -8.42
C THR A 158 13.38 -2.30 -7.95
N PRO A 159 13.88 -3.22 -8.81
CA PRO A 159 14.26 -4.57 -8.36
C PRO A 159 15.45 -4.59 -7.41
N ALA A 160 16.46 -3.74 -7.61
CA ALA A 160 17.62 -3.65 -6.72
C ALA A 160 17.22 -3.08 -5.36
N HIS A 161 16.42 -2.02 -5.38
CA HIS A 161 15.85 -1.42 -4.19
C HIS A 161 15.04 -2.45 -3.36
N TRP A 162 14.17 -3.22 -3.99
CA TRP A 162 13.42 -4.29 -3.32
C TRP A 162 14.31 -5.32 -2.66
N ARG A 163 15.36 -5.80 -3.34
CA ARG A 163 16.31 -6.76 -2.75
C ARG A 163 17.00 -6.20 -1.52
N HIS A 164 17.39 -4.92 -1.56
CA HIS A 164 18.02 -4.25 -0.42
C HIS A 164 17.06 -4.12 0.77
N PHE A 165 15.80 -3.71 0.52
CA PHE A 165 14.77 -3.67 1.55
C PHE A 165 14.53 -5.06 2.17
N VAL A 166 14.37 -6.09 1.34
CA VAL A 166 14.12 -7.46 1.79
C VAL A 166 15.27 -8.02 2.62
N ALA A 167 16.52 -7.66 2.31
CA ALA A 167 17.66 -8.03 3.14
C ALA A 167 17.53 -7.41 4.54
N GLN A 168 17.22 -6.11 4.65
CA GLN A 168 17.03 -5.45 5.95
C GLN A 168 15.84 -6.01 6.73
N LEU A 169 14.73 -6.32 6.04
CA LEU A 169 13.58 -6.99 6.64
C LEU A 169 13.94 -8.37 7.19
N GLY A 170 14.70 -9.16 6.44
CA GLY A 170 15.19 -10.48 6.87
C GLY A 170 16.08 -10.40 8.10
N GLU A 171 16.91 -9.37 8.20
CA GLU A 171 17.74 -9.10 9.37
C GLU A 171 16.90 -8.70 10.59
N ALA A 172 15.91 -7.82 10.40
CA ALA A 172 15.03 -7.33 11.47
C ALA A 172 14.10 -8.42 12.03
N LEU A 173 13.71 -9.40 11.21
CA LEU A 173 12.80 -10.48 11.59
C LEU A 173 13.52 -11.83 11.83
N ARG A 174 14.86 -11.82 11.86
CA ARG A 174 15.69 -13.04 11.91
C ARG A 174 15.28 -14.01 13.03
N ASP A 175 15.00 -13.47 14.21
CA ASP A 175 14.74 -14.28 15.41
C ASP A 175 13.27 -14.75 15.51
N GLY A 176 12.43 -14.43 14.51
CA GLY A 176 11.03 -14.86 14.44
C GLY A 176 10.08 -14.17 15.42
N ALA A 177 10.57 -13.69 16.57
CA ALA A 177 9.75 -13.09 17.62
C ALA A 177 8.92 -11.88 17.15
N ALA A 178 9.46 -11.09 16.21
CA ALA A 178 8.79 -9.93 15.64
C ALA A 178 7.85 -10.25 14.46
N VAL A 179 7.87 -11.47 13.92
CA VAL A 179 7.08 -11.86 12.73
C VAL A 179 5.57 -11.67 12.94
N PRO A 180 4.96 -12.09 14.07
CA PRO A 180 3.53 -11.86 14.29
C PRO A 180 3.18 -10.37 14.29
N SER A 181 4.07 -9.51 14.80
CA SER A 181 3.86 -8.06 14.76
C SER A 181 3.97 -7.49 13.35
N ALA A 182 4.97 -7.96 12.57
CA ALA A 182 5.11 -7.59 11.17
C ALA A 182 3.92 -8.04 10.30
N GLN A 183 3.33 -9.19 10.58
CA GLN A 183 2.08 -9.60 9.91
C GLN A 183 0.94 -8.65 10.24
N ARG A 184 0.76 -8.27 11.51
CA ARG A 184 -0.26 -7.27 11.89
C ARG A 184 -0.02 -5.93 11.21
N GLY A 185 1.23 -5.46 11.16
CA GLY A 185 1.60 -4.24 10.44
C GLY A 185 1.28 -4.29 8.95
N ALA A 186 1.60 -5.41 8.30
CA ALA A 186 1.31 -5.59 6.89
C ALA A 186 -0.20 -5.63 6.61
N VAL A 187 -0.97 -6.33 7.44
CA VAL A 187 -2.45 -6.35 7.36
C VAL A 187 -3.02 -4.95 7.58
N ALA A 188 -2.60 -4.25 8.63
CA ALA A 188 -3.04 -2.89 8.93
C ALA A 188 -2.72 -1.91 7.79
N GLY A 189 -1.57 -2.09 7.12
CA GLY A 189 -1.21 -1.33 5.92
C GLY A 189 -2.26 -1.46 4.81
N PHE A 190 -2.74 -2.68 4.53
CA PHE A 190 -3.83 -2.90 3.57
C PHE A 190 -5.18 -2.42 4.09
N GLU A 191 -5.52 -2.66 5.36
CA GLU A 191 -6.80 -2.23 5.94
C GLU A 191 -6.93 -0.69 5.97
N ALA A 192 -5.82 0.04 6.09
CA ALA A 192 -5.80 1.50 5.94
C ALA A 192 -5.87 1.96 4.47
N LEU A 193 -5.38 1.15 3.53
CA LEU A 193 -5.33 1.47 2.10
C LEU A 193 -6.67 1.23 1.40
N MET A 194 -7.30 0.09 1.66
CA MET A 194 -8.50 -0.36 0.95
C MET A 194 -9.65 0.67 0.99
N PRO A 195 -9.99 1.29 2.14
CA PRO A 195 -11.03 2.32 2.18
C PRO A 195 -10.71 3.56 1.33
N CYS A 196 -9.42 3.88 1.13
CA CYS A 196 -9.03 5.00 0.26
C CYS A 196 -9.44 4.77 -1.20
N PHE A 197 -9.61 3.51 -1.61
CA PHE A 197 -10.14 3.08 -2.91
C PHE A 197 -11.65 2.78 -2.89
N GLY A 198 -12.36 3.17 -1.83
CA GLY A 198 -13.78 2.87 -1.66
C GLY A 198 -14.07 1.40 -1.34
N LEU A 199 -13.04 0.62 -0.99
CA LEU A 199 -13.20 -0.78 -0.61
C LEU A 199 -13.42 -0.85 0.90
N GLY A 200 -14.69 -0.91 1.30
CA GLY A 200 -15.04 -1.28 2.66
C GLY A 200 -14.73 -2.75 2.91
N ARG A 201 -14.54 -3.13 4.18
CA ARG A 201 -14.82 -4.50 4.58
C ARG A 201 -16.30 -4.69 4.28
N ASP A 202 -16.65 -5.34 3.18
CA ASP A 202 -18.04 -5.65 2.86
C ASP A 202 -18.65 -6.26 4.13
N GLY A 203 -19.50 -5.48 4.79
CA GLY A 203 -20.36 -6.00 5.83
C GLY A 203 -21.18 -7.06 5.14
N GLY A 204 -20.94 -8.32 5.48
CA GLY A 204 -21.89 -9.38 5.20
C GLY A 204 -23.24 -8.89 5.68
N SER A 205 -24.09 -8.48 4.75
CA SER A 205 -25.48 -8.20 5.04
C SER A 205 -26.07 -9.56 5.37
N ALA A 206 -26.15 -9.86 6.67
CA ALA A 206 -26.94 -10.98 7.13
C ALA A 206 -28.37 -10.76 6.64
N PRO A 207 -29.03 -11.75 6.00
CA PRO A 207 -30.41 -11.60 5.62
C PRO A 207 -31.23 -11.30 6.87
N SER A 208 -31.96 -10.18 6.87
CA SER A 208 -32.91 -9.86 7.93
C SER A 208 -33.90 -11.01 8.08
N PRO A 209 -34.09 -11.59 9.27
CA PRO A 209 -35.16 -12.55 9.47
C PRO A 209 -36.51 -11.82 9.38
N SER A 210 -37.37 -12.37 8.54
CA SER A 210 -38.74 -11.96 8.27
C SER A 210 -39.53 -11.64 9.54
N ARG A 211 -40.10 -10.44 9.59
CA ARG A 211 -41.29 -10.15 10.42
C ARG A 211 -42.51 -10.26 9.52
N ASP A 212 -43.06 -11.48 9.43
CA ASP A 212 -44.46 -11.71 9.08
C ASP A 212 -44.90 -13.02 9.72
N ALA A 213 -45.24 -12.91 11.01
CA ALA A 213 -46.04 -13.90 11.73
C ALA A 213 -46.67 -13.20 12.94
N ASN A 214 -47.61 -12.30 12.68
CA ASN A 214 -48.74 -12.13 13.61
C ASN A 214 -49.83 -11.29 12.93
N LEU A 215 -50.97 -11.91 12.62
CA LEU A 215 -52.32 -11.34 12.63
C LEU A 215 -53.27 -12.29 11.89
N HIS A 216 -53.88 -13.23 12.62
CA HIS A 216 -55.33 -13.46 12.66
C HIS A 216 -55.63 -14.81 13.34
N ALA A 217 -55.94 -14.75 14.63
CA ALA A 217 -56.79 -15.73 15.30
C ALA A 217 -57.50 -15.02 16.46
N SER A 218 -58.65 -14.43 16.17
CA SER A 218 -59.81 -14.23 17.05
C SER A 218 -60.98 -13.73 16.22
#